data_AF-A0A1K1N6N8-F1
#
_entry.id   AF-A0A1K1N6N8-F1
#
_cell.length_a   1.000
_cell.length_b   1.000
_cell.length_c   1.000
_cell.angle_alpha   90.00
_cell.angle_beta   90.00
_cell.angle_gamma   90.00
#
_symmetry.space_group_name_H-M   'P 1'
#
loop_
_entity.id
_entity.type
_entity.pdbx_description
1 polymer ?
#
loop_
_entity_poly.entity_id
_entity_poly.type
_entity_poly.pdbx_seq_one_letter_code
_entity_poly.pdbx_strand_id
1 'polypeptide(L)'
;MIKMILNIFYRLNNRAIILSKSNFLLVVFRYSKISFTLIELIVVIAIIGVLAAILVPAMLGYVRKSKVSSANSAANSLQKAINTALVEIDEETEEAGRINEISYTHDESSVSLDITATSTSTSIDASNTYKKIANYMDKVSKLDFFAECKGGVCTAVACQQDGAKYVGTAPGGIVTVDTYEDYSDNISAAFVAAKTKAETQRAAKS
;
A
#
# COMPACT_ATOMS: atom_id res chain seq x y z
N MET A 1 -21.94 -8.16 27.95
CA MET A 1 -22.73 -8.15 26.69
C MET A 1 -22.53 -9.42 25.86
N ILE A 2 -21.30 -9.76 25.45
CA ILE A 2 -21.02 -10.99 24.67
C ILE A 2 -21.31 -12.30 25.43
N LYS A 3 -21.02 -12.37 26.74
CA LYS A 3 -21.40 -13.53 27.61
C LYS A 3 -22.91 -13.74 27.74
N MET A 4 -23.73 -12.69 27.59
CA MET A 4 -25.19 -12.77 27.64
C MET A 4 -25.75 -13.37 26.35
N ILE A 5 -25.16 -12.99 25.21
CA ILE A 5 -25.50 -13.49 23.88
C ILE A 5 -25.08 -14.98 23.74
N LEU A 6 -23.90 -15.37 24.23
CA LEU A 6 -23.46 -16.78 24.20
C LEU A 6 -24.33 -17.70 25.06
N ASN A 7 -24.78 -17.25 26.23
CA ASN A 7 -25.59 -18.05 27.16
C ASN A 7 -27.03 -18.26 26.62
N ILE A 8 -27.56 -17.28 25.88
CA ILE A 8 -28.81 -17.40 25.13
C ILE A 8 -28.66 -18.38 23.95
N PHE A 9 -27.55 -18.32 23.22
CA PHE A 9 -27.27 -19.23 22.10
C PHE A 9 -27.11 -20.69 22.57
N TYR A 10 -26.44 -20.91 23.71
CA TYR A 10 -26.28 -22.25 24.30
C TYR A 10 -27.60 -22.87 24.80
N ARG A 11 -28.55 -22.05 25.29
CA ARG A 11 -29.87 -22.53 25.73
C ARG A 11 -30.84 -22.86 24.60
N LEU A 12 -30.56 -22.44 23.36
CA LEU A 12 -31.44 -22.65 22.21
C LEU A 12 -31.08 -23.88 21.36
N ASN A 13 -29.91 -24.50 21.56
CA ASN A 13 -29.40 -25.54 20.65
C ASN A 13 -29.78 -26.99 21.01
N ASN A 14 -30.73 -27.24 21.92
CA ASN A 14 -31.04 -28.61 22.35
C ASN A 14 -32.54 -28.91 22.50
N ARG A 15 -33.31 -28.73 21.41
CA ARG A 15 -34.68 -29.23 21.29
C ARG A 15 -34.97 -29.81 19.89
N ALA A 16 -34.15 -30.75 19.43
CA ALA A 16 -34.51 -31.62 18.32
C ALA A 16 -35.46 -32.72 18.83
N ILE A 17 -36.64 -32.88 18.22
CA ILE A 17 -37.55 -34.00 18.50
C ILE A 17 -37.20 -35.12 17.53
N ILE A 18 -36.76 -36.27 18.04
CA ILE A 18 -36.43 -37.46 17.25
C ILE A 18 -37.72 -38.28 17.10
N LEU A 19 -38.22 -38.44 15.87
CA LEU A 19 -39.33 -39.35 15.56
C LEU A 19 -38.78 -40.56 14.80
N SER A 20 -38.96 -41.75 15.38
CA SER A 20 -38.53 -43.02 14.79
C SER A 20 -39.70 -43.72 14.10
N LYS A 21 -39.59 -43.93 12.78
CA LYS A 21 -40.36 -44.94 12.05
C LYS A 21 -39.38 -45.79 11.25
N SER A 22 -39.67 -47.08 11.14
CA SER A 22 -38.80 -48.27 10.98
C SER A 22 -37.72 -48.31 9.87
N ASN A 23 -36.97 -47.24 9.61
CA ASN A 23 -35.61 -47.18 9.01
C ASN A 23 -35.20 -45.75 8.56
N PHE A 24 -35.82 -44.68 9.07
CA PHE A 24 -35.44 -43.31 8.68
C PHE A 24 -35.41 -42.37 9.89
N LEU A 25 -34.22 -41.86 10.20
CA LEU A 25 -33.99 -40.88 11.27
C LEU A 25 -34.08 -39.46 10.68
N LEU A 26 -35.24 -38.81 10.84
CA LEU A 26 -35.46 -37.44 10.38
C LEU A 26 -35.37 -36.47 11.57
N VAL A 27 -34.29 -35.68 11.63
CA VAL A 27 -34.11 -34.63 12.63
C VAL A 27 -34.86 -33.36 12.17
N VAL A 28 -35.97 -33.02 12.83
CA VAL A 28 -36.76 -31.81 12.52
C VAL A 28 -36.27 -30.64 13.38
N PHE A 29 -35.60 -29.65 12.76
CA PHE A 29 -35.33 -28.36 13.39
C PHE A 29 -36.60 -27.50 13.35
N ARG A 30 -37.25 -27.32 14.50
CA ARG A 30 -38.35 -26.35 14.63
C ARG A 30 -37.76 -24.95 14.68
N TYR A 31 -37.91 -24.18 13.59
CA TYR A 31 -37.61 -22.74 13.59
C TYR A 31 -38.61 -22.04 14.51
N SER A 32 -38.20 -21.67 15.72
CA SER A 32 -39.03 -20.87 16.61
C SER A 32 -39.20 -19.49 15.98
N LYS A 33 -40.45 -19.11 15.68
CA LYS A 33 -40.75 -17.78 15.15
C LYS A 33 -40.49 -16.74 16.25
N ILE A 34 -39.31 -16.12 16.21
CA ILE A 34 -39.02 -14.89 16.96
C ILE A 34 -39.72 -13.78 16.18
N SER A 35 -40.81 -13.25 16.72
CA SER A 35 -41.53 -12.12 16.14
C SER A 35 -40.68 -10.86 16.31
N PHE A 36 -39.80 -10.56 15.36
CA PHE A 36 -39.21 -9.23 15.19
C PHE A 36 -40.28 -8.36 14.52
N THR A 37 -40.66 -7.25 15.14
CA THR A 37 -41.71 -6.40 14.57
C THR A 37 -41.17 -5.61 13.38
N LEU A 38 -41.96 -5.43 12.33
CA LEU A 38 -41.54 -4.64 11.16
C LEU A 38 -41.18 -3.20 11.54
N ILE A 39 -41.87 -2.65 12.55
CA ILE A 39 -41.60 -1.30 13.07
C ILE A 39 -40.22 -1.21 13.75
N GLU A 40 -39.82 -2.23 14.50
CA GLU A 40 -38.51 -2.29 15.15
C GLU A 40 -37.39 -2.35 14.12
N LEU A 41 -37.59 -3.07 13.01
CA LEU A 41 -36.64 -3.10 11.91
C LEU A 41 -36.54 -1.75 11.17
N ILE A 42 -37.67 -1.09 10.93
CA ILE A 42 -37.72 0.20 10.22
C ILE A 42 -37.01 1.30 11.02
N VAL A 43 -37.21 1.35 12.34
CA VAL A 43 -36.52 2.35 13.18
C VAL A 43 -35.01 2.10 13.21
N VAL A 44 -34.57 0.84 13.23
CA VAL A 44 -33.14 0.50 13.22
C VAL A 44 -32.46 0.92 11.93
N ILE A 45 -33.04 0.60 10.76
CA ILE A 45 -32.45 1.03 9.48
C ILE A 45 -32.49 2.55 9.30
N ALA A 46 -33.50 3.23 9.88
CA ALA A 46 -33.57 4.69 9.87
C ALA A 46 -32.41 5.32 10.66
N ILE A 47 -32.12 4.82 11.87
CA ILE A 47 -30.99 5.31 12.68
C ILE A 47 -29.65 4.98 12.01
N ILE A 48 -29.48 3.75 11.49
CA ILE A 48 -28.26 3.36 10.76
C ILE A 48 -28.06 4.25 9.52
N GLY A 49 -29.14 4.60 8.82
CA GLY A 49 -29.10 5.49 7.65
C GLY A 49 -28.53 6.88 7.98
N VAL A 50 -28.98 7.49 9.08
CA VAL A 50 -28.48 8.81 9.52
C VAL A 50 -27.01 8.73 9.96
N LEU A 51 -26.64 7.70 10.73
CA LEU A 51 -25.25 7.52 11.16
C LEU A 51 -24.30 7.28 9.97
N ALA A 52 -24.72 6.45 9.01
CA ALA A 52 -23.95 6.16 7.82
C ALA A 52 -23.74 7.42 6.96
N ALA A 53 -24.76 8.28 6.82
CA ALA A 53 -24.68 9.50 6.03
C ALA A 53 -23.55 10.45 6.48
N ILE A 54 -23.32 10.56 7.80
CA ILE A 54 -22.24 11.39 8.36
C ILE A 54 -20.90 10.65 8.32
N LEU A 55 -20.91 9.34 8.58
CA LEU A 55 -19.68 8.55 8.72
C LEU A 55 -18.97 8.30 7.39
N VAL A 56 -19.72 8.01 6.32
CA VAL A 56 -19.16 7.66 5.00
C VAL A 56 -18.20 8.74 4.46
N PRO A 57 -18.56 10.03 4.34
CA PRO A 57 -17.65 11.05 3.82
C PRO A 57 -16.40 11.22 4.70
N ALA A 58 -16.54 11.16 6.03
CA ALA A 58 -15.42 11.26 6.96
C ALA A 58 -14.44 10.08 6.82
N MET A 59 -14.96 8.85 6.69
CA MET A 59 -14.15 7.65 6.50
C MET A 59 -13.38 7.68 5.17
N LEU A 60 -13.99 8.16 4.09
CA LEU A 60 -13.30 8.28 2.79
C LEU A 60 -12.07 9.21 2.88
N GLY A 61 -12.18 10.34 3.58
CA GLY A 61 -11.04 11.24 3.81
C GLY A 61 -9.93 10.60 4.62
N TYR A 62 -10.27 9.86 5.69
CA TYR A 62 -9.28 9.16 6.52
C TYR A 62 -8.54 8.07 5.74
N VAL A 63 -9.26 7.28 4.93
CA VAL A 63 -8.67 6.25 4.07
C VAL A 63 -7.72 6.88 3.06
N ARG A 64 -8.10 7.98 2.40
CA ARG A 64 -7.22 8.71 1.47
C ARG A 64 -5.93 9.17 2.14
N LYS A 65 -6.05 9.82 3.31
CA LYS A 65 -4.88 10.27 4.08
C LYS A 65 -3.96 9.10 4.47
N SER A 66 -4.54 7.99 4.90
CA SER A 66 -3.78 6.77 5.23
C SER A 66 -3.05 6.21 4.02
N LYS A 67 -3.70 6.19 2.84
CA LYS A 67 -3.08 5.70 1.60
C LYS A 67 -1.94 6.60 1.12
N VAL A 68 -2.13 7.92 1.08
CA VAL A 68 -1.06 8.89 0.76
C VAL A 68 0.11 8.76 1.73
N SER A 69 -0.18 8.70 3.04
CA SER A 69 0.85 8.52 4.06
C SER A 69 1.60 7.19 3.89
N SER A 70 0.90 6.10 3.56
CA SER A 70 1.52 4.80 3.32
C SER A 70 2.42 4.82 2.09
N ALA A 71 1.99 5.47 1.01
CA ALA A 71 2.78 5.59 -0.22
C ALA A 71 4.06 6.40 0.05
N ASN A 72 3.95 7.55 0.71
CA ASN A 72 5.12 8.36 1.11
C ASN A 72 6.05 7.59 2.06
N SER A 73 5.52 6.80 2.99
CA SER A 73 6.34 5.93 3.85
C SER A 73 7.07 4.85 3.04
N ALA A 74 6.43 4.26 2.04
CA ALA A 74 7.06 3.30 1.14
C ALA A 74 8.22 3.94 0.36
N ALA A 75 8.04 5.16 -0.17
CA ALA A 75 9.09 5.90 -0.86
C ALA A 75 10.29 6.19 0.05
N ASN A 76 10.06 6.56 1.31
CA ASN A 76 11.15 6.78 2.29
C ASN A 76 11.90 5.49 2.61
N SER A 77 11.18 4.37 2.78
CA SER A 77 11.81 3.06 3.00
C SER A 77 12.62 2.62 1.77
N LEU A 78 12.09 2.86 0.57
CA LEU A 78 12.78 2.57 -0.68
C LEU A 78 14.04 3.42 -0.84
N GLN A 79 13.98 4.73 -0.55
CA GLN A 79 15.17 5.60 -0.55
C GLN A 79 16.27 5.06 0.38
N LYS A 80 15.91 4.58 1.57
CA LYS A 80 16.87 3.95 2.49
C LYS A 80 17.44 2.65 1.94
N ALA A 81 16.59 1.79 1.38
CA ALA A 81 17.02 0.53 0.76
C ALA A 81 18.00 0.78 -0.40
N ILE A 82 17.70 1.76 -1.25
CA ILE A 82 18.58 2.17 -2.36
C ILE A 82 19.89 2.72 -1.80
N ASN A 83 19.87 3.57 -0.77
CA ASN A 83 21.11 4.05 -0.15
C ASN A 83 22.00 2.92 0.38
N THR A 84 21.42 1.92 1.05
CA THR A 84 22.20 0.76 1.51
C THR A 84 22.74 -0.06 0.34
N ALA A 85 21.93 -0.28 -0.70
CA ALA A 85 22.36 -0.99 -1.91
C ALA A 85 23.50 -0.24 -2.63
N LEU A 86 23.45 1.09 -2.69
CA LEU A 86 24.51 1.91 -3.29
C LEU A 86 25.82 1.81 -2.49
N VAL A 87 25.76 1.76 -1.15
CA VAL A 87 26.96 1.55 -0.32
C VAL A 87 27.63 0.22 -0.66
N GLU A 88 26.88 -0.87 -0.78
CA GLU A 88 27.47 -2.16 -1.18
C GLU A 88 28.05 -2.13 -2.58
N ILE A 89 27.40 -1.44 -3.52
CA ILE A 89 27.90 -1.30 -4.89
C ILE A 89 29.20 -0.50 -4.88
N ASP A 90 29.31 0.51 -4.03
CA ASP A 90 30.51 1.31 -3.87
C ASP A 90 31.67 0.49 -3.28
N GLU A 91 31.39 -0.38 -2.30
CA GLU A 91 32.39 -1.31 -1.75
C GLU A 91 32.89 -2.34 -2.78
N GLU A 92 32.02 -2.79 -3.70
CA GLU A 92 32.37 -3.81 -4.70
C GLU A 92 33.03 -3.23 -5.95
N THR A 93 32.61 -2.04 -6.37
CA THR A 93 32.95 -1.49 -7.69
C THR A 93 33.54 -0.09 -7.64
N GLU A 94 33.36 0.65 -6.54
CA GLU A 94 33.68 2.08 -6.42
C GLU A 94 32.97 2.96 -7.48
N GLU A 95 31.89 2.45 -8.09
CA GLU A 95 31.16 3.14 -9.17
C GLU A 95 29.79 3.70 -8.74
N ALA A 96 29.39 3.58 -7.47
CA ALA A 96 28.08 4.05 -7.02
C ALA A 96 27.91 5.56 -7.24
N GLY A 97 29.03 6.31 -7.19
CA GLY A 97 29.12 7.73 -7.53
C GLY A 97 28.60 8.10 -8.92
N ARG A 98 28.60 7.18 -9.87
CA ARG A 98 28.23 7.42 -11.29
C ARG A 98 26.76 7.16 -11.59
N ILE A 99 26.05 6.45 -10.71
CA ILE A 99 24.63 6.16 -10.89
C ILE A 99 23.87 7.47 -10.68
N ASN A 100 23.15 7.90 -11.72
CA ASN A 100 22.35 9.12 -11.71
C ASN A 100 20.87 8.81 -11.50
N GLU A 101 20.38 7.74 -12.12
CA GLU A 101 18.98 7.35 -12.04
C GLU A 101 18.85 5.83 -12.05
N ILE A 102 17.93 5.32 -11.22
CA ILE A 102 17.52 3.92 -11.19
C ILE A 102 16.01 3.90 -11.43
N SER A 103 15.56 3.11 -12.40
CA SER A 103 14.14 2.91 -12.66
C SER A 103 13.79 1.43 -12.69
N TYR A 104 12.60 1.14 -12.17
CA TYR A 104 11.96 -0.16 -12.24
C TYR A 104 10.50 0.07 -12.57
N THR A 105 10.01 -0.64 -13.58
CA THR A 105 8.59 -0.65 -13.92
C THR A 105 8.18 -2.09 -14.16
N HIS A 106 7.13 -2.49 -13.48
CA HIS A 106 6.49 -3.77 -13.56
C HIS A 106 5.27 -3.63 -14.49
N ASP A 107 5.36 -4.21 -15.67
CA ASP A 107 4.20 -4.48 -16.52
C ASP A 107 3.87 -5.98 -16.42
N GLU A 108 2.58 -6.33 -16.49
CA GLU A 108 2.04 -7.69 -16.38
C GLU A 108 2.76 -8.71 -17.30
N SER A 109 3.38 -8.23 -18.38
CA SER A 109 4.12 -9.04 -19.36
C SER A 109 5.63 -8.78 -19.39
N SER A 110 6.13 -7.71 -18.76
CA SER A 110 7.55 -7.37 -18.81
C SER A 110 7.98 -6.51 -17.63
N VAL A 111 9.17 -6.79 -17.11
CA VAL A 111 9.84 -5.93 -16.13
C VAL A 111 10.90 -5.12 -16.87
N SER A 112 10.80 -3.79 -16.81
CA SER A 112 11.85 -2.89 -17.28
C SER A 112 12.70 -2.43 -16.09
N LEU A 113 14.01 -2.65 -16.21
CA LEU A 113 15.03 -2.25 -15.26
C LEU A 113 16.04 -1.41 -16.00
N ASP A 114 16.18 -0.13 -15.62
CA ASP A 114 17.14 0.75 -16.27
C ASP A 114 17.94 1.55 -15.25
N ILE A 115 19.23 1.74 -15.57
CA ILE A 115 20.16 2.55 -14.78
C ILE A 115 20.84 3.53 -15.72
N THR A 116 20.67 4.81 -15.43
CA THR A 116 21.41 5.88 -16.12
C THR A 116 22.66 6.21 -15.32
N ALA A 117 23.83 6.14 -15.96
CA ALA A 117 25.12 6.49 -15.37
C ALA A 117 25.93 7.44 -16.27
N THR A 118 26.77 8.30 -15.67
CA THR A 118 27.55 9.35 -16.39
C THR A 118 28.55 8.81 -17.42
N SER A 119 28.85 7.52 -17.39
CA SER A 119 29.58 6.78 -18.43
C SER A 119 29.22 5.31 -18.24
N THR A 120 28.79 4.60 -19.29
CA THR A 120 28.37 3.19 -19.17
C THR A 120 29.59 2.30 -18.92
N SER A 121 29.83 1.88 -17.67
CA SER A 121 30.79 0.82 -17.35
C SER A 121 30.09 -0.53 -17.35
N THR A 122 30.81 -1.59 -17.71
CA THR A 122 30.31 -2.98 -17.67
C THR A 122 30.08 -3.52 -16.26
N SER A 123 30.46 -2.76 -15.22
CA SER A 123 30.35 -3.14 -13.81
C SER A 123 29.01 -2.77 -13.17
N ILE A 124 28.26 -1.84 -13.77
CA ILE A 124 26.94 -1.42 -13.26
C ILE A 124 25.88 -2.24 -13.98
N ASP A 125 25.42 -3.31 -13.34
CA ASP A 125 24.33 -4.17 -13.84
C ASP A 125 23.01 -3.79 -13.15
N ALA A 126 21.99 -3.45 -13.96
CA ALA A 126 20.65 -3.12 -13.49
C ALA A 126 19.98 -4.28 -12.72
N SER A 127 20.21 -5.52 -13.15
CA SER A 127 19.69 -6.72 -12.49
C SER A 127 20.35 -6.94 -11.13
N ASN A 128 21.67 -6.77 -11.04
CA ASN A 128 22.40 -6.91 -9.76
C ASN A 128 21.98 -5.80 -8.77
N THR A 129 21.97 -4.56 -9.23
CA THR A 129 21.52 -3.41 -8.44
C THR A 129 20.11 -3.61 -7.91
N TYR A 130 19.19 -4.07 -8.75
CA TYR A 130 17.83 -4.39 -8.33
C TYR A 130 17.79 -5.49 -7.27
N LYS A 131 18.57 -6.58 -7.42
CA LYS A 131 18.65 -7.64 -6.40
C LYS A 131 19.12 -7.12 -5.05
N LYS A 132 20.14 -6.26 -5.04
CA LYS A 132 20.61 -5.60 -3.82
C LYS A 132 19.49 -4.77 -3.19
N ILE A 133 18.77 -3.97 -3.96
CA ILE A 133 17.61 -3.20 -3.45
C ILE A 133 16.51 -4.14 -2.93
N ALA A 134 16.21 -5.22 -3.64
CA ALA A 134 15.20 -6.21 -3.26
C ALA A 134 15.54 -6.94 -1.96
N ASN A 135 16.82 -7.18 -1.68
CA ASN A 135 17.28 -7.75 -0.41
C ASN A 135 16.96 -6.84 0.78
N TYR A 136 16.91 -5.52 0.57
CA TYR A 136 16.57 -4.54 1.60
C TYR A 136 15.09 -4.15 1.61
N MET A 137 14.34 -4.52 0.56
CA MET A 137 12.93 -4.22 0.43
C MET A 137 12.17 -5.33 -0.32
N ASP A 138 11.64 -6.29 0.43
CA ASP A 138 10.88 -7.45 -0.10
C ASP A 138 9.74 -7.09 -1.06
N LYS A 139 9.18 -5.88 -0.89
CA LYS A 139 8.01 -5.41 -1.66
C LYS A 139 8.38 -4.61 -2.90
N VAL A 140 9.67 -4.46 -3.22
CA VAL A 140 10.11 -3.65 -4.36
C VAL A 140 9.54 -4.17 -5.69
N SER A 141 9.34 -5.49 -5.81
CA SER A 141 8.76 -6.11 -7.02
C SER A 141 7.31 -5.75 -7.30
N LYS A 142 6.61 -5.18 -6.32
CA LYS A 142 5.20 -4.75 -6.46
C LYS A 142 5.08 -3.24 -6.65
N LEU A 143 6.21 -2.54 -6.77
CA LEU A 143 6.28 -1.10 -6.83
C LEU A 143 6.98 -0.70 -8.12
N ASP A 144 6.34 0.15 -8.89
CA ASP A 144 7.02 0.94 -9.91
C ASP A 144 7.75 2.07 -9.20
N PHE A 145 9.02 2.30 -9.55
CA PHE A 145 9.77 3.37 -8.92
C PHE A 145 10.82 4.01 -9.84
N PHE A 146 11.08 5.27 -9.54
CA PHE A 146 12.16 6.07 -10.09
C PHE A 146 12.95 6.66 -8.95
N ALA A 147 14.27 6.60 -9.02
CA ALA A 147 15.17 7.10 -7.99
C ALA A 147 16.31 7.89 -8.60
N GLU A 148 16.59 9.08 -8.07
CA GLU A 148 17.70 9.94 -8.45
C GLU A 148 18.84 9.77 -7.44
N CYS A 149 20.01 9.44 -7.95
CA CYS A 149 21.23 9.28 -7.17
C CYS A 149 22.24 10.35 -7.61
N LYS A 150 22.94 10.96 -6.65
CA LYS A 150 24.00 11.93 -6.93
C LYS A 150 25.13 11.75 -5.93
N GLY A 151 26.30 11.35 -6.42
CA GLY A 151 27.50 11.13 -5.61
C GLY A 151 27.36 9.93 -4.66
N GLY A 152 26.79 8.82 -5.15
CA GLY A 152 26.66 7.57 -4.38
C GLY A 152 25.51 7.55 -3.38
N VAL A 153 24.68 8.59 -3.34
CA VAL A 153 23.55 8.71 -2.42
C VAL A 153 22.27 8.99 -3.20
N CYS A 154 21.21 8.26 -2.85
CA CYS A 154 19.86 8.45 -3.34
C CYS A 154 19.21 9.68 -2.68
N THR A 155 18.71 10.57 -3.53
CA THR A 155 18.35 11.95 -3.16
C THR A 155 16.89 12.27 -3.43
N ALA A 156 16.30 11.66 -4.46
CA ALA A 156 14.88 11.70 -4.72
C ALA A 156 14.37 10.32 -5.12
N VAL A 157 13.16 9.97 -4.73
CA VAL A 157 12.46 8.73 -5.10
C VAL A 157 11.00 9.04 -5.31
N ALA A 158 10.41 8.49 -6.36
CA ALA A 158 8.97 8.33 -6.49
C ALA A 158 8.66 6.84 -6.64
N CYS A 159 7.62 6.36 -5.97
CA CYS A 159 7.16 4.98 -6.11
C CYS A 159 5.64 4.88 -6.13
N GLN A 160 5.11 3.92 -6.86
CA GLN A 160 3.69 3.63 -6.95
C GLN A 160 3.50 2.12 -6.88
N GLN A 161 2.52 1.66 -6.13
CA GLN A 161 2.17 0.24 -6.18
C GLN A 161 1.39 -0.02 -7.47
N ASP A 162 1.66 -1.15 -8.12
CA ASP A 162 0.97 -1.55 -9.34
C ASP A 162 -0.57 -1.45 -9.18
N GLY A 163 -1.21 -0.79 -10.15
CA GLY A 163 -2.64 -0.47 -10.17
C GLY A 163 -3.15 0.46 -9.07
N ALA A 164 -2.29 1.05 -8.23
CA ALA A 164 -2.71 1.91 -7.12
C ALA A 164 -2.73 3.39 -7.51
N LYS A 165 -3.82 4.11 -7.18
CA LYS A 165 -3.96 5.57 -7.43
C LYS A 165 -2.94 6.46 -6.70
N TYR A 166 -2.22 5.95 -5.69
CA TYR A 166 -1.44 6.79 -4.77
C TYR A 166 0.05 6.63 -5.01
N VAL A 167 0.69 7.72 -5.41
CA VAL A 167 2.15 7.82 -5.55
C VAL A 167 2.79 8.29 -4.25
N GLY A 168 3.90 7.67 -3.89
CA GLY A 168 4.75 8.06 -2.79
C GLY A 168 5.96 8.84 -3.29
N THR A 169 6.39 9.87 -2.54
CA THR A 169 7.59 10.64 -2.86
C THR A 169 8.50 10.80 -1.65
N ALA A 170 9.80 10.74 -1.89
CA ALA A 170 10.85 11.11 -0.96
C ALA A 170 11.84 12.04 -1.69
N PRO A 171 12.16 13.25 -1.21
CA PRO A 171 11.68 13.88 0.01
C PRO A 171 10.17 14.14 -0.01
N GLY A 172 9.49 13.93 1.13
CA GLY A 172 8.04 14.03 1.21
C GLY A 172 7.49 15.46 1.04
N GLY A 173 6.16 15.58 0.97
CA GLY A 173 5.45 16.86 0.86
C GLY A 173 5.32 17.40 -0.57
N ILE A 174 5.35 16.51 -1.56
CA ILE A 174 4.97 16.78 -2.96
C ILE A 174 3.60 16.17 -3.20
N VAL A 175 3.49 14.87 -2.92
CA VAL A 175 2.20 14.16 -2.90
C VAL A 175 1.57 14.30 -1.52
N THR A 176 0.45 15.00 -1.47
CA THR A 176 -0.35 15.27 -0.28
C THR A 176 -1.80 14.86 -0.52
N VAL A 177 -2.65 14.95 0.52
CA VAL A 177 -4.08 14.62 0.38
C VAL A 177 -4.80 15.51 -0.62
N ASP A 178 -4.27 16.70 -0.88
CA ASP A 178 -4.86 17.68 -1.80
C ASP A 178 -4.28 17.56 -3.22
N THR A 179 -3.04 17.08 -3.36
CA THR A 179 -2.30 17.03 -4.64
C THR A 179 -2.18 15.63 -5.24
N TYR A 180 -2.69 14.58 -4.58
CA TYR A 180 -2.48 13.20 -5.04
C TYR A 180 -3.09 12.88 -6.40
N GLU A 181 -4.13 13.60 -6.82
CA GLU A 181 -4.78 13.37 -8.13
C GLU A 181 -3.93 13.85 -9.29
N ASP A 182 -3.08 14.86 -9.08
CA ASP A 182 -2.18 15.39 -10.12
C ASP A 182 -1.10 14.37 -10.52
N TYR A 183 -0.86 13.39 -9.67
CA TYR A 183 0.22 12.41 -9.81
C TYR A 183 -0.26 10.97 -9.95
N SER A 184 -1.57 10.70 -9.86
CA SER A 184 -2.09 9.32 -9.71
C SER A 184 -1.76 8.40 -10.88
N ASP A 185 -1.67 8.94 -12.09
CA ASP A 185 -1.38 8.19 -13.32
C ASP A 185 -0.02 8.60 -13.92
N ASN A 186 0.77 9.40 -13.20
CA ASN A 186 2.01 9.98 -13.70
C ASN A 186 3.10 10.03 -12.63
N ILE A 187 3.64 8.85 -12.32
CA ILE A 187 4.79 8.70 -11.43
C ILE A 187 6.01 9.53 -11.89
N SER A 188 6.21 9.67 -13.20
CA SER A 188 7.32 10.46 -13.76
C SER A 188 7.21 11.94 -13.40
N ALA A 189 6.00 12.52 -13.43
CA ALA A 189 5.78 13.89 -12.97
C ALA A 189 6.06 14.05 -11.47
N ALA A 190 5.64 13.08 -10.66
CA ALA A 190 5.92 13.08 -9.22
C ALA A 190 7.43 13.00 -8.94
N PHE A 191 8.14 12.19 -9.73
CA PHE A 191 9.59 12.05 -9.65
C PHE A 191 10.31 13.34 -10.01
N VAL A 192 9.93 14.01 -11.10
CA VAL A 192 10.52 15.31 -11.49
C VAL A 192 10.33 16.34 -10.38
N ALA A 193 9.12 16.43 -9.81
CA ALA A 193 8.87 17.32 -8.67
C ALA A 193 9.71 16.96 -7.43
N ALA A 194 9.96 15.67 -7.19
CA ALA A 194 10.85 15.21 -6.13
C ALA A 194 12.31 15.61 -6.35
N LYS A 195 12.82 15.50 -7.58
CA LYS A 195 14.17 15.97 -7.95
C LYS A 195 14.33 17.46 -7.66
N THR A 196 13.42 18.29 -8.18
CA THR A 196 13.48 19.75 -8.01
C THR A 196 13.47 20.13 -6.53
N LYS A 197 12.66 19.44 -5.72
CA LYS A 197 12.62 19.67 -4.27
C LYS A 197 13.93 19.26 -3.59
N ALA A 198 14.49 18.10 -3.94
CA ALA A 198 15.76 17.63 -3.37
C ALA A 198 16.92 18.58 -3.72
N GLU A 199 16.96 19.10 -4.94
CA GLU A 199 17.93 20.11 -5.37
C GLU A 199 17.79 21.41 -4.58
N THR A 200 16.57 21.89 -4.40
CA THR A 200 16.29 23.10 -3.60
C THR A 200 16.74 22.92 -2.14
N GLN A 201 16.51 21.74 -1.55
CA GLN A 201 16.94 21.44 -0.17
C GLN A 201 18.46 21.35 -0.02
N ARG A 202 19.16 20.91 -1.07
CA ARG A 202 20.63 20.91 -1.10
C ARG A 202 21.17 22.33 -1.22
N ALA A 203 20.62 23.14 -2.12
CA ALA A 203 21.02 24.54 -2.31
C ALA A 203 20.79 25.41 -1.07
N ALA A 204 19.75 25.12 -0.27
CA ALA A 204 19.50 25.81 0.99
C ALA A 204 20.49 25.47 2.12
N LYS A 205 21.33 24.43 1.94
CA LYS A 205 22.26 23.92 2.96
C LYS A 205 23.74 24.24 2.64
N SER A 206 24.02 24.74 1.44
CA SER A 206 25.31 25.29 1.00
C SER A 206 25.42 26.78 1.29
#